data_AF-A0A1G0LSM4-F1
#
_entry.id   AF-A0A1G0LSM4-F1
#
_cell.length_a   1.000
_cell.length_b   1.000
_cell.length_c   1.000
_cell.angle_alpha   90.00
_cell.angle_beta   90.00
_cell.angle_gamma   90.00
#
_symmetry.space_group_name_H-M   'P 1'
#
loop_
_entity.id
_entity.type
_entity.pdbx_description
1 polymer ?
#
loop_
_entity_poly.entity_id
_entity_poly.type
_entity_poly.pdbx_seq_one_letter_code
_entity_poly.pdbx_strand_id
1 'polypeptide(L)' 'MHHIASPDTYLHALRRIVKPRGRVAVIDYRDAWPDGHESMKYTEAQLDSWMRDAGFGRLEAHDFLDGLFFVVYR' A
#
# COMPACT_ATOMS: atom_id res chain seq x y z
N MET A 1 -1.35 -5.24 -2.00
CA MET A 1 -2.77 -4.85 -1.75
C MET A 1 -3.72 -5.34 -2.83
N HIS A 2 -3.23 -5.65 -4.03
CA HIS A 2 -4.03 -5.90 -5.23
C HIS A 2 -5.06 -7.05 -5.15
N HIS A 3 -4.92 -8.01 -4.21
CA HIS A 3 -5.91 -9.08 -3.98
C HIS A 3 -6.92 -8.79 -2.86
N ILE A 4 -6.77 -7.69 -2.12
CA ILE A 4 -7.68 -7.36 -1.03
C ILE A 4 -8.93 -6.71 -1.64
N ALA A 5 -10.07 -7.36 -1.51
CA ALA A 5 -11.34 -6.91 -2.12
C ALA A 5 -11.80 -5.54 -1.62
N SER A 6 -11.51 -5.19 -0.36
CA SER A 6 -11.85 -3.88 0.24
C SER A 6 -10.64 -3.30 0.98
N PRO A 7 -9.72 -2.65 0.26
CA PRO A 7 -8.50 -2.04 0.81
C PRO A 7 -8.76 -1.10 1.99
N ASP A 8 -9.78 -0.26 1.88
CA ASP A 8 -10.24 0.68 2.90
C ASP A 8 -10.57 -0.02 4.23
N THR A 9 -11.43 -1.03 4.18
CA THR A 9 -11.91 -1.75 5.36
C THR A 9 -10.77 -2.52 6.01
N TYR A 10 -9.91 -3.14 5.20
CA TYR A 10 -8.71 -3.82 5.67
C TYR A 10 -7.76 -2.86 6.40
N LEU A 11 -7.48 -1.69 5.83
CA LEU A 11 -6.53 -0.75 6.40
C LEU A 11 -7.07 -0.08 7.68
N HIS A 12 -8.37 0.21 7.77
CA HIS A 12 -9.00 0.66 9.01
C HIS A 12 -8.89 -0.39 10.13
N ALA A 13 -9.09 -1.67 9.81
CA ALA A 13 -8.90 -2.76 10.77
C ALA A 13 -7.42 -2.88 11.16
N LEU A 14 -6.50 -2.77 10.20
CA LEU A 14 -5.06 -2.82 10.43
C LEU A 14 -4.61 -1.72 11.40
N ARG A 15 -5.13 -0.50 11.25
CA ARG A 15 -4.77 0.65 12.11
C ARG A 15 -5.06 0.41 13.59
N ARG A 16 -6.03 -0.45 13.92
CA ARG A 16 -6.44 -0.81 15.28
C ARG A 16 -5.49 -1.81 15.95
N ILE A 17 -4.73 -2.57 15.18
CA ILE A 17 -3.87 -3.66 15.68
C ILE A 17 -2.38 -3.35 15.58
N VAL A 18 -1.98 -2.41 14.72
CA VAL A 18 -0.60 -1.92 14.66
C VAL A 18 -0.25 -1.23 15.98
N LYS A 19 0.82 -1.68 16.63
CA LYS A 19 1.31 -1.15 17.90
C LYS A 19 1.71 0.33 17.77
N PRO A 20 1.74 1.10 18.87
CA PRO A 20 2.33 2.44 18.85
C PRO A 20 3.73 2.42 18.22
N ARG A 21 3.99 3.34 17.29
CA ARG A 21 5.24 3.42 16.49
C ARG A 21 5.50 2.23 15.55
N GLY A 22 4.53 1.31 15.42
CA GLY A 22 4.56 0.28 14.40
C GLY A 22 4.51 0.90 12.99
N ARG A 23 5.00 0.14 12.01
CA ARG A 23 5.07 0.58 10.62
C ARG A 23 4.41 -0.45 9.72
N VAL A 24 3.89 0.02 8.59
CA VAL A 24 3.36 -0.82 7.52
C VAL A 24 4.22 -0.58 6.30
N ALA A 25 4.88 -1.62 5.81
CA ALA A 25 5.59 -1.60 4.54
C ALA A 25 4.70 -2.21 3.46
N VAL A 26 4.56 -1.53 2.32
CA VAL A 26 3.86 -2.02 1.15
C VAL A 26 4.83 -2.03 -0.03
N ILE A 27 4.98 -3.21 -0.63
CA ILE A 27 5.75 -3.44 -1.83
C ILE A 27 4.79 -4.05 -2.84
N ASP A 28 4.57 -3.36 -3.95
CA ASP A 28 3.64 -3.81 -5.00
C ASP A 28 4.03 -3.20 -6.36
N TYR A 29 3.36 -3.65 -7.41
CA TYR A 29 3.70 -3.29 -8.78
C TYR A 29 3.40 -1.81 -9.09
N ARG A 30 4.36 -1.14 -9.73
CA ARG A 30 4.19 0.20 -10.30
C ARG A 30 3.81 0.08 -11.77
N ASP A 31 4.67 -0.57 -12.54
CA ASP A 31 4.58 -0.73 -14.00
C ASP A 31 4.88 -2.16 -14.46
N ALA A 32 5.54 -2.99 -13.64
CA ALA A 32 5.85 -4.39 -13.96
C ALA A 32 4.71 -5.38 -13.62
N TRP A 33 3.46 -5.00 -13.86
CA TRP A 33 2.30 -5.86 -13.57
C TRP A 33 2.30 -7.13 -14.45
N PRO A 34 2.08 -8.33 -13.88
CA PRO A 34 1.95 -9.55 -14.67
C PRO A 34 0.68 -9.55 -15.53
N ASP A 35 0.71 -10.30 -16.63
CA ASP A 35 -0.46 -10.53 -17.48
C ASP A 35 -1.63 -11.12 -16.66
N GLY A 36 -2.86 -10.70 -16.98
CA GLY A 36 -4.06 -11.13 -16.28
C GLY A 36 -4.35 -10.39 -14.96
N HIS A 37 -3.54 -9.38 -14.60
CA HIS A 37 -3.73 -8.56 -13.41
C HIS A 37 -4.38 -7.19 -13.68
N GLU A 38 -4.93 -6.97 -14.87
CA GLU A 38 -5.42 -5.67 -15.33
C GLU A 38 -6.49 -5.07 -14.40
N SER A 39 -7.40 -5.91 -13.89
CA SER A 39 -8.46 -5.48 -12.96
C SER A 39 -7.98 -5.18 -11.55
N MET A 40 -6.75 -5.59 -11.22
CA MET A 40 -6.17 -5.46 -9.88
C MET A 40 -5.16 -4.31 -9.79
N LYS A 41 -4.84 -3.67 -10.92
CA LYS A 41 -3.88 -2.57 -10.99
C LYS A 41 -4.37 -1.39 -10.16
N TYR A 42 -3.47 -0.84 -9.37
CA TYR A 42 -3.67 0.42 -8.68
C TYR A 42 -2.36 1.21 -8.64
N THR A 43 -2.46 2.51 -8.45
CA THR A 43 -1.30 3.41 -8.41
C THR A 43 -0.81 3.63 -6.98
N GLU A 44 0.45 4.01 -6.84
CA GLU A 44 1.02 4.45 -5.56
C GLU A 44 0.19 5.59 -4.94
N ALA A 45 -0.37 6.48 -5.76
CA ALA A 45 -1.25 7.56 -5.30
C ALA A 45 -2.60 7.04 -4.74
N GLN A 46 -3.17 5.99 -5.32
CA GLN A 46 -4.37 5.34 -4.77
C GLN A 46 -4.06 4.70 -3.42
N LEU A 47 -2.90 4.03 -3.29
CA LEU A 47 -2.43 3.50 -2.02
C LEU A 47 -2.26 4.59 -0.97
N ASP A 48 -1.57 5.68 -1.30
CA ASP A 48 -1.38 6.81 -0.41
C ASP A 48 -2.72 7.39 0.07
N SER A 49 -3.73 7.44 -0.81
CA SER A 49 -5.08 7.85 -0.42
C SER A 49 -5.69 6.89 0.61
N TRP A 50 -5.70 5.58 0.33
CA TRP A 50 -6.28 4.60 1.24
C TRP A 50 -5.58 4.56 2.61
N MET A 51 -4.25 4.66 2.61
CA MET A 51 -3.44 4.69 3.83
C MET A 51 -3.76 5.94 4.67
N ARG A 52 -3.84 7.12 4.03
CA ARG A 52 -4.19 8.37 4.71
C ARG A 52 -5.60 8.32 5.29
N ASP A 53 -6.57 7.83 4.53
CA ASP A 53 -7.96 7.74 4.96
C ASP A 53 -8.10 6.75 6.15
N ALA A 54 -7.26 5.70 6.19
CA ALA A 54 -7.14 4.79 7.33
C ALA A 54 -6.36 5.35 8.54
N GLY A 55 -5.82 6.57 8.45
CA GLY A 55 -5.10 7.24 9.53
C GLY A 55 -3.62 6.87 9.66
N PHE A 56 -3.00 6.42 8.56
CA PHE A 56 -1.55 6.27 8.43
C PHE A 56 -0.93 7.47 7.68
N GLY A 57 0.28 7.84 8.05
CA GLY A 57 1.10 8.83 7.34
C GLY A 57 2.28 8.17 6.63
N ARG A 58 2.57 8.60 5.40
CA ARG A 58 3.77 8.16 4.67
C ARG A 58 5.03 8.58 5.42
N LEU A 59 5.95 7.64 5.59
CA LEU A 59 7.19 7.82 6.35
C LEU A 59 8.42 7.76 5.44
N GLU A 60 8.49 6.73 4.59
CA GLU A 60 9.65 6.48 3.73
C GLU A 60 9.16 5.99 2.36
N ALA A 61 9.99 6.22 1.35
CA ALA A 61 9.81 5.73 0.00
C ALA A 61 11.17 5.25 -0.50
N HIS A 62 11.20 4.10 -1.16
CA HIS A 62 12.40 3.54 -1.73
C HIS A 62 12.18 3.22 -3.21
N ASP A 63 13.21 3.47 -4.01
CA ASP A 63 13.20 3.39 -5.47
C ASP A 63 14.24 2.40 -6.02
N PHE A 64 14.92 1.64 -5.15
CA PHE A 64 15.93 0.66 -5.54
C PHE A 64 15.34 -0.64 -6.14
N LEU A 65 14.02 -0.78 -6.18
CA LEU A 65 13.33 -1.92 -6.78
C LEU A 65 12.71 -1.52 -8.11
N ASP A 66 13.26 -2.06 -9.20
CA ASP A 66 12.71 -1.85 -10.54
C ASP A 66 11.29 -2.44 -10.64
N GLY A 67 10.39 -1.73 -11.32
CA GLY A 67 9.05 -2.24 -11.58
C GLY A 67 8.04 -2.10 -10.43
N LEU A 68 8.51 -1.78 -9.23
CA LEU A 68 7.75 -1.80 -7.98
C LEU A 68 7.82 -0.44 -7.29
N PHE A 69 6.81 -0.14 -6.47
CA PHE A 69 6.99 0.84 -5.41
C PHE A 69 7.28 0.13 -4.09
N PHE A 70 8.06 0.78 -3.24
CA PHE A 70 8.28 0.36 -1.86
C PHE A 70 8.05 1.57 -0.95
N VAL A 71 6.97 1.53 -0.19
CA VAL A 71 6.53 2.63 0.67
C VAL A 71 6.33 2.16 2.10
N VAL A 72 6.74 2.97 3.06
CA VAL A 72 6.57 2.71 4.50
C VAL A 72 5.66 3.77 5.10
N TYR A 73 4.69 3.34 5.91
CA TYR A 73 3.73 4.19 6.60
C TYR A 73 3.77 3.96 8.12
N ARG A 74 3.29 4.95 8.88
CA ARG A 74 3.15 4.89 10.35
C ARG A 74 1.86 5.52 10.85
#